data_AF-A0A378UVS7-F1
#
_entry.id   AF-A0A378UVS7-F1
#
_cell.length_a   1.000
_cell.length_b   1.000
_cell.length_c   1.000
_cell.angle_alpha   90.00
_cell.angle_beta   90.00
_cell.angle_gamma   90.00
#
_symmetry.space_group_name_H-M   'P 1'
#
loop_
_entity.id
_entity.type
_entity.pdbx_description
1 polymer ?
#
loop_
_entity_poly.entity_id
_entity_poly.type
_entity_poly.pdbx_seq_one_letter_code
_entity_poly.pdbx_strand_id
1 'polypeptide(L)'
;MDARVSLLTRPANTAAVPGAPAQFDRLALTDITPFVVIRITDHRDVTASTVVAATLDGDIPGRQDASIARQLADRSAFMRLLALLLALDGGDGALRFDGLGSAAEGWTEDGGGLFETLVRAIGVGHGGLADVRRIVEHVRAAENRRSDGEPTVLPDGFDELWEAVWEAYSVSAGVRDEK
;
A
#
# COMPACT_ATOMS: atom_id res chain seq x y z
N MET A 1 -14.78 -15.60 -33.84
CA MET A 1 -13.89 -15.50 -32.68
C MET A 1 -13.65 -14.03 -32.43
N ASP A 2 -14.04 -13.55 -31.26
CA ASP A 2 -13.99 -12.14 -30.86
C ASP A 2 -13.04 -12.04 -29.66
N ALA A 3 -12.10 -11.11 -29.71
CA ALA A 3 -11.13 -10.92 -28.63
C ALA A 3 -11.11 -9.46 -28.19
N ARG A 4 -11.12 -9.27 -26.88
CA ARG A 4 -11.15 -7.95 -26.24
C ARG A 4 -10.11 -7.88 -25.14
N VAL A 5 -9.54 -6.70 -24.97
CA VAL A 5 -8.70 -6.34 -23.82
C VAL A 5 -9.47 -5.39 -22.90
N SER A 6 -9.32 -5.54 -21.60
CA SER A 6 -9.79 -4.56 -20.62
C SER A 6 -8.76 -4.27 -19.53
N LEU A 7 -8.89 -3.11 -18.89
CA LEU A 7 -8.06 -2.79 -17.73
C LEU A 7 -8.51 -3.63 -16.53
N LEU A 8 -7.57 -4.21 -15.78
CA LEU A 8 -7.89 -4.99 -14.58
C LEU A 8 -8.59 -4.12 -13.53
N THR A 9 -8.13 -2.87 -13.38
CA THR A 9 -8.67 -1.87 -12.44
C THR A 9 -10.01 -1.31 -12.88
N ARG A 10 -10.33 -1.35 -14.18
CA ARG A 10 -11.58 -0.85 -14.76
C ARG A 10 -12.12 -1.82 -15.81
N PRO A 11 -12.83 -2.90 -15.40
CA PRO A 11 -13.28 -3.94 -16.33
C PRO A 11 -14.23 -3.45 -17.44
N ALA A 12 -14.91 -2.32 -17.23
CA ALA A 12 -15.78 -1.69 -18.22
C ALA A 12 -15.02 -0.98 -19.36
N ASN A 13 -13.74 -0.67 -19.16
CA ASN A 13 -12.88 -0.10 -20.18
C ASN A 13 -12.38 -1.23 -21.07
N THR A 14 -13.05 -1.47 -22.20
CA THR A 14 -12.73 -2.57 -23.12
C THR A 14 -12.40 -2.06 -24.52
N ALA A 15 -11.51 -2.75 -25.22
CA ALA A 15 -11.19 -2.51 -26.62
C ALA A 15 -11.03 -3.83 -27.37
N ALA A 16 -11.28 -3.84 -28.69
CA ALA A 16 -11.07 -5.03 -29.53
C ALA A 16 -9.58 -5.27 -29.81
N VAL A 17 -9.17 -6.54 -29.83
CA VAL A 17 -7.80 -6.99 -30.14
C VAL A 17 -7.85 -8.31 -30.93
N PRO A 18 -6.81 -8.67 -31.71
CA PRO A 18 -5.68 -7.85 -32.13
C PRO A 18 -6.09 -6.82 -33.19
N GLY A 19 -5.31 -5.74 -33.33
CA GLY A 19 -5.63 -4.69 -34.30
C GLY A 19 -4.96 -3.37 -33.95
N ALA A 20 -5.71 -2.28 -34.07
CA ALA A 20 -5.24 -0.95 -33.68
C ALA A 20 -4.92 -0.88 -32.17
N PRO A 21 -3.98 -0.01 -31.75
CA PRO A 21 -3.71 0.24 -30.34
C PRO A 21 -4.99 0.60 -29.58
N ALA A 22 -5.21 -0.04 -28.43
CA ALA A 22 -6.30 0.30 -27.53
C ALA A 22 -5.96 1.58 -26.77
N GLN A 23 -6.84 2.58 -26.84
CA GLN A 23 -6.71 3.84 -26.09
C GLN A 23 -7.77 3.92 -24.99
N PHE A 24 -7.32 4.24 -23.77
CA PHE A 24 -8.18 4.43 -22.62
C PHE A 24 -7.90 5.80 -22.01
N ASP A 25 -8.87 6.70 -22.09
CA ASP A 25 -8.73 8.06 -21.59
C ASP A 25 -9.36 8.25 -20.20
N ARG A 26 -9.01 9.37 -19.54
CA ARG A 26 -9.57 9.80 -18.24
C ARG A 26 -9.38 8.75 -17.13
N LEU A 27 -8.22 8.10 -17.14
CA LEU A 27 -7.82 7.18 -16.07
C LEU A 27 -7.30 7.99 -14.88
N ALA A 28 -7.73 7.63 -13.67
CA ALA A 28 -7.03 8.07 -12.48
C ALA A 28 -5.63 7.43 -12.48
N LEU A 29 -4.64 8.09 -11.88
CA LEU A 29 -3.28 7.53 -11.78
C LEU A 29 -3.26 6.13 -11.16
N THR A 30 -4.17 5.88 -10.22
CA THR A 30 -4.39 4.59 -9.55
C THR A 30 -4.90 3.47 -10.45
N ASP A 31 -5.47 3.82 -11.61
CA ASP A 31 -6.03 2.89 -12.57
C ASP A 31 -4.99 2.49 -13.63
N ILE A 32 -3.84 3.18 -13.68
CA ILE A 32 -2.74 2.95 -14.61
C ILE A 32 -1.82 1.86 -14.03
N THR A 33 -2.10 0.62 -14.42
CA THR A 33 -1.36 -0.57 -13.98
C THR A 33 -0.85 -1.36 -15.19
N PRO A 34 0.22 -2.17 -15.02
CA PRO A 34 0.68 -3.06 -16.08
C PRO A 34 -0.27 -4.23 -16.36
N PHE A 35 -1.39 -4.37 -15.65
CA PHE A 35 -2.24 -5.55 -15.74
C PHE A 35 -3.47 -5.31 -16.61
N VAL A 36 -3.62 -6.15 -17.63
CA VAL A 36 -4.79 -6.16 -18.52
C VAL A 36 -5.42 -7.54 -18.55
N VAL A 37 -6.72 -7.60 -18.81
CA VAL A 37 -7.45 -8.84 -19.02
C VAL A 37 -7.68 -9.02 -20.51
N ILE A 38 -7.24 -10.13 -21.07
CA ILE A 38 -7.60 -10.53 -22.44
C ILE A 38 -8.73 -11.55 -22.34
N ARG A 39 -9.84 -11.27 -23.01
CA ARG A 39 -11.01 -12.12 -23.11
C ARG A 39 -11.23 -12.53 -24.55
N ILE A 40 -11.44 -13.81 -24.79
CA ILE A 40 -11.70 -14.38 -26.10
C ILE A 40 -13.02 -15.15 -26.04
N THR A 41 -13.91 -14.88 -26.99
CA THR A 41 -15.19 -15.56 -27.17
C THR A 41 -15.22 -16.23 -28.53
N ASP A 42 -15.53 -17.53 -28.54
CA ASP A 42 -15.63 -18.32 -29.77
C ASP A 42 -17.03 -18.21 -30.42
N HIS A 43 -17.18 -18.71 -31.65
CA HIS A 43 -18.45 -18.80 -32.39
C HIS A 43 -19.54 -19.65 -31.68
N ARG A 44 -19.13 -20.46 -30.70
CA ARG A 44 -20.02 -21.24 -29.82
C ARG A 44 -20.39 -20.50 -28.53
N ASP A 45 -20.05 -19.22 -28.43
CA ASP A 45 -20.24 -18.37 -27.25
C ASP A 45 -19.45 -18.82 -26.00
N VAL A 46 -18.46 -19.69 -26.18
CA VAL A 46 -17.55 -20.10 -25.12
C VAL A 46 -16.52 -19.00 -24.91
N THR A 47 -16.38 -18.54 -23.66
CA THR A 47 -15.49 -17.45 -23.28
C THR A 47 -14.35 -17.94 -22.39
N ALA A 48 -13.12 -17.55 -22.74
CA ALA A 48 -11.94 -17.72 -21.90
C ALA A 48 -11.30 -16.35 -21.63
N SER A 49 -10.68 -16.19 -20.46
CA SER A 49 -9.97 -14.96 -20.12
C SER A 49 -8.70 -15.23 -19.33
N THR A 50 -7.70 -14.37 -19.51
CA THR A 50 -6.44 -14.40 -18.76
C THR A 50 -5.98 -12.99 -18.42
N VAL A 51 -5.24 -12.86 -17.32
CA VAL A 51 -4.57 -11.61 -16.94
C VAL A 51 -3.16 -11.64 -17.51
N VAL A 52 -2.76 -10.55 -18.17
CA VAL A 52 -1.42 -10.37 -18.72
C VAL A 52 -0.75 -9.19 -18.02
N ALA A 53 0.48 -9.41 -17.56
CA ALA A 53 1.36 -8.34 -17.11
C ALA A 53 2.09 -7.77 -18.33
N ALA A 54 1.72 -6.56 -18.74
CA ALA A 54 2.35 -5.77 -19.76
C ALA A 54 3.49 -4.92 -19.18
N THR A 55 4.26 -4.28 -20.07
CA THR A 55 5.27 -3.29 -19.67
C THR A 55 4.64 -1.90 -19.67
N LEU A 56 4.85 -1.14 -18.60
CA LEU A 56 4.57 0.30 -18.60
C LEU A 56 5.78 1.02 -19.18
N ASP A 57 5.57 1.71 -20.31
CA ASP A 57 6.59 2.56 -20.92
C ASP A 57 6.41 4.00 -20.45
N GLY A 58 7.46 4.55 -19.82
CA GLY A 58 7.41 5.81 -19.08
C GLY A 58 6.76 5.68 -17.70
N ASP A 59 7.31 6.38 -16.70
CA ASP A 59 6.63 6.58 -15.42
C ASP A 59 5.86 7.91 -15.44
N ILE A 60 4.63 7.88 -14.94
CA ILE A 60 3.83 9.09 -14.80
C ILE A 60 4.12 9.64 -13.41
N PRO A 61 4.64 10.88 -13.28
CA PRO A 61 4.97 11.47 -11.99
C PRO A 61 3.78 11.36 -11.00
N GLY A 62 4.05 10.89 -9.78
CA GLY A 62 3.03 10.72 -8.73
C GLY A 62 2.13 9.48 -8.87
N ARG A 63 2.33 8.61 -9.87
CA ARG A 63 1.55 7.37 -10.03
C ARG A 63 1.80 6.38 -8.89
N GLN A 64 3.07 6.17 -8.54
CA GLN A 64 3.44 5.30 -7.41
C GLN A 64 2.80 5.84 -6.12
N ASP A 65 2.87 7.16 -5.95
CA ASP A 65 2.33 7.84 -4.78
C ASP A 65 0.81 7.69 -4.66
N ALA A 66 0.10 7.88 -5.77
CA ALA A 66 -1.34 7.71 -5.83
C ALA A 66 -1.75 6.24 -5.60
N SER A 67 -0.98 5.29 -6.12
CA SER A 67 -1.24 3.86 -5.93
C SER A 67 -1.08 3.43 -4.47
N ILE A 68 -0.04 3.92 -3.79
CA ILE A 68 0.20 3.68 -2.35
C ILE A 68 -0.91 4.33 -1.51
N ALA A 69 -1.27 5.59 -1.80
CA ALA A 69 -2.34 6.29 -1.10
C ALA A 69 -3.69 5.58 -1.23
N ARG A 70 -3.97 4.95 -2.38
CA ARG A 70 -5.19 4.14 -2.57
C ARG A 70 -5.18 2.84 -1.78
N GLN A 71 -4.02 2.22 -1.57
CA GLN A 71 -3.92 1.02 -0.72
C GLN A 71 -4.04 1.36 0.77
N LEU A 72 -3.70 2.59 1.14
CA LEU A 72 -3.85 3.18 2.48
C LEU A 72 -5.13 4.01 2.58
N ALA A 73 -6.22 3.57 1.93
CA ALA A 73 -7.45 4.34 1.83
C ALA A 73 -8.19 4.51 3.17
N ASP A 74 -7.92 3.64 4.15
CA ASP A 74 -8.56 3.65 5.46
C ASP A 74 -7.59 3.30 6.58
N ARG A 75 -7.94 3.70 7.81
CA ARG A 75 -7.17 3.47 9.04
C ARG A 75 -6.81 1.99 9.26
N SER A 76 -7.68 1.08 8.88
CA SER A 76 -7.45 -0.36 9.07
C SER A 76 -6.36 -0.89 8.12
N ALA A 77 -6.34 -0.41 6.87
CA ALA A 77 -5.33 -0.76 5.88
C ALA A 77 -3.95 -0.22 6.28
N PHE A 78 -3.89 1.00 6.84
CA PHE A 78 -2.67 1.56 7.41
C PHE A 78 -2.13 0.72 8.56
N MET A 79 -2.98 0.38 9.55
CA MET A 79 -2.56 -0.42 10.70
C MET A 79 -2.09 -1.82 10.30
N ARG A 80 -2.73 -2.45 9.31
CA ARG A 80 -2.30 -3.76 8.78
C ARG A 80 -0.94 -3.69 8.08
N LEU A 81 -0.70 -2.64 7.30
CA LEU A 81 0.60 -2.43 6.65
C LEU A 81 1.70 -2.18 7.68
N LEU A 82 1.41 -1.36 8.68
CA LEU A 82 2.33 -1.08 9.78
C LEU A 82 2.70 -2.35 10.55
N ALA A 83 1.71 -3.18 10.88
CA ALA A 83 1.93 -4.48 11.52
C ALA A 83 2.80 -5.41 10.67
N LEU A 84 2.56 -5.46 9.34
CA LEU A 84 3.36 -6.28 8.42
C LEU A 84 4.82 -5.86 8.38
N LEU A 85 5.10 -4.56 8.32
CA LEU A 85 6.48 -4.06 8.25
C LEU A 85 7.24 -4.34 9.53
N LEU A 86 6.60 -4.14 10.69
CA LEU A 86 7.19 -4.44 11.99
C LEU A 86 7.36 -5.96 12.21
N ALA A 87 6.48 -6.78 11.65
CA ALA A 87 6.58 -8.24 11.68
C ALA A 87 7.75 -8.78 10.84
N LEU A 88 8.00 -8.17 9.69
CA LEU A 88 9.06 -8.60 8.76
C LEU A 88 10.46 -8.22 9.27
N ASP A 89 10.56 -7.15 10.04
CA ASP A 89 11.83 -6.64 10.57
C ASP A 89 12.22 -7.31 11.91
N GLY A 90 11.25 -7.85 12.66
CA GLY A 90 11.49 -8.61 13.89
C GLY A 90 11.95 -10.05 13.63
N GLY A 91 13.20 -10.23 13.22
CA GLY A 91 13.80 -11.55 12.99
C GLY A 91 13.57 -12.54 14.14
N ASP A 92 13.13 -13.75 13.77
CA ASP A 92 12.75 -14.89 14.62
C ASP A 92 11.65 -14.63 15.66
N GLY A 93 10.39 -14.86 15.27
CA GLY A 93 9.34 -15.20 16.23
C GLY A 93 7.91 -14.80 15.89
N ALA A 94 7.28 -15.57 15.00
CA ALA A 94 5.87 -15.93 15.10
C ALA A 94 4.80 -14.81 15.15
N LEU A 95 4.76 -13.94 14.14
CA LEU A 95 3.44 -13.48 13.67
C LEU A 95 2.94 -14.50 12.65
N ARG A 96 2.19 -15.49 13.13
CA ARG A 96 1.45 -16.42 12.27
C ARG A 96 0.53 -15.58 11.39
N PHE A 97 0.67 -15.70 10.07
CA PHE A 97 -0.11 -14.95 9.07
C PHE A 97 -1.64 -15.06 9.26
N ASP A 98 -2.10 -16.12 9.93
CA ASP A 98 -3.51 -16.35 10.30
C ASP A 98 -4.03 -15.39 11.41
N GLY A 99 -3.12 -14.72 12.13
CA GLY A 99 -3.41 -13.80 13.23
C GLY A 99 -3.24 -12.32 12.91
N LEU A 100 -2.85 -11.93 11.69
CA LEU A 100 -2.60 -10.53 11.34
C LEU A 100 -3.89 -9.66 11.41
N GLY A 101 -5.04 -10.26 11.09
CA GLY A 101 -6.35 -9.63 11.30
C GLY A 101 -6.65 -9.39 12.78
N SER A 102 -6.32 -10.38 13.63
CA SER A 102 -6.51 -10.32 15.09
C SER A 102 -5.46 -9.44 15.80
N ALA A 103 -4.24 -9.32 15.27
CA ALA A 103 -3.21 -8.44 15.81
C ALA A 103 -3.57 -6.96 15.59
N ALA A 104 -4.12 -6.63 14.40
CA ALA A 104 -4.67 -5.31 14.12
C ALA A 104 -5.93 -5.00 14.97
N GLU A 105 -6.72 -6.03 15.34
CA GLU A 105 -7.84 -5.90 16.28
C GLU A 105 -7.38 -5.78 17.75
N GLY A 106 -6.24 -6.37 18.12
CA GLY A 106 -5.61 -6.27 19.44
C GLY A 106 -4.90 -4.94 19.69
N TRP A 107 -4.72 -4.12 18.65
CA TRP A 107 -4.30 -2.72 18.74
C TRP A 107 -5.53 -1.86 19.08
N THR A 108 -6.13 -2.10 20.25
CA THR A 108 -7.36 -1.45 20.70
C THR A 108 -7.15 0.04 21.02
N GLU A 109 -8.26 0.75 21.24
CA GLU A 109 -8.47 2.21 21.31
C GLU A 109 -7.47 3.03 22.16
N ASP A 110 -6.69 2.41 23.05
CA ASP A 110 -5.75 3.07 23.94
C ASP A 110 -4.30 3.18 23.40
N GLY A 111 -4.01 2.68 22.19
CA GLY A 111 -2.72 2.90 21.51
C GLY A 111 -1.49 2.16 22.08
N GLY A 112 -1.62 1.51 23.26
CA GLY A 112 -0.51 0.87 23.97
C GLY A 112 0.16 -0.29 23.24
N GLY A 113 -0.60 -1.13 22.52
CA GLY A 113 -0.04 -2.27 21.77
C GLY A 113 0.81 -1.86 20.56
N LEU A 114 0.46 -0.75 19.91
CA LEU A 114 1.24 -0.19 18.82
C LEU A 114 2.54 0.42 19.33
N PHE A 115 2.48 1.18 20.43
CA PHE A 115 3.66 1.78 21.07
C PHE A 115 4.70 0.73 21.45
N GLU A 116 4.30 -0.34 22.13
CA GLU A 116 5.21 -1.40 22.55
C GLU A 116 5.88 -2.08 21.33
N THR A 117 5.14 -2.31 20.26
CA THR A 117 5.67 -2.90 19.02
C THR A 117 6.69 -1.98 18.36
N LEU A 118 6.41 -0.68 18.29
CA LEU A 118 7.32 0.32 17.74
C LEU A 118 8.59 0.46 18.58
N VAL A 119 8.48 0.55 19.91
CA VAL A 119 9.63 0.63 20.83
C VAL A 119 10.47 -0.65 20.77
N ARG A 120 9.83 -1.81 20.65
CA ARG A 120 10.53 -3.08 20.47
C ARG A 120 11.35 -3.08 19.18
N ALA A 121 10.80 -2.58 18.07
CA ALA A 121 11.54 -2.45 16.80
C ALA A 121 12.77 -1.53 16.91
N ILE A 122 12.69 -0.45 17.71
CA ILE A 122 13.87 0.38 18.04
C ILE A 122 14.96 -0.45 18.72
N GLY A 123 14.57 -1.28 19.70
CA GLY A 123 15.51 -2.06 20.52
C GLY A 123 16.29 -3.13 19.75
N VAL A 124 15.74 -3.67 18.65
CA VAL A 124 16.42 -4.69 17.84
C VAL A 124 17.36 -4.07 16.79
N GLY A 125 17.26 -2.75 16.54
CA GLY A 125 18.24 -2.01 15.73
C GLY A 125 18.17 -2.34 14.24
N HIS A 126 16.95 -2.48 13.72
CA HIS A 126 16.68 -2.82 12.33
C HIS A 126 16.08 -1.64 11.54
N GLY A 127 16.18 -1.69 10.21
CA GLY A 127 15.90 -0.58 9.29
C GLY A 127 14.41 -0.35 9.01
N GLY A 128 13.52 -1.23 9.46
CA GLY A 128 12.09 -1.17 9.17
C GLY A 128 11.41 0.08 9.71
N LEU A 129 11.94 0.72 10.76
CA LEU A 129 11.39 2.01 11.22
C LEU A 129 11.61 3.14 10.20
N ALA A 130 12.70 3.10 9.42
CA ALA A 130 12.92 4.06 8.34
C ALA A 130 11.93 3.84 7.18
N ASP A 131 11.57 2.59 6.89
CA ASP A 131 10.55 2.26 5.90
C ASP A 131 9.15 2.69 6.37
N VAL A 132 8.84 2.51 7.66
CA VAL A 132 7.60 3.03 8.26
C VAL A 132 7.56 4.55 8.17
N ARG A 133 8.67 5.26 8.45
CA ARG A 133 8.74 6.71 8.31
C ARG A 133 8.37 7.18 6.92
N ARG A 134 8.93 6.53 5.89
CA ARG A 134 8.63 6.86 4.49
C ARG A 134 7.13 6.72 4.20
N ILE A 135 6.47 5.72 4.76
CA ILE A 135 5.03 5.49 4.59
C ILE A 135 4.19 6.53 5.34
N VAL A 136 4.57 6.89 6.58
CA VAL A 136 3.88 7.93 7.35
C VAL A 136 3.96 9.28 6.62
N GLU A 137 5.14 9.67 6.15
CA GLU A 137 5.33 10.89 5.36
C GLU A 137 4.47 10.88 4.09
N HIS A 138 4.34 9.71 3.45
CA HIS A 138 3.51 9.50 2.28
C HIS A 138 2.01 9.69 2.56
N VAL A 139 1.52 9.11 3.65
CA VAL A 139 0.13 9.24 4.09
C VAL A 139 -0.18 10.70 4.45
N ARG A 140 0.70 11.37 5.20
CA ARG A 140 0.57 12.80 5.53
C ARG A 140 0.48 13.66 4.25
N ALA A 141 1.34 13.39 3.26
CA ALA A 141 1.31 14.11 1.98
C ALA A 141 0.04 13.83 1.14
N ALA A 142 -0.62 12.68 1.34
CA ALA A 142 -1.90 12.36 0.74
C ALA A 142 -3.07 13.04 1.47
N GLU A 143 -3.07 13.06 2.81
CA GLU A 143 -4.08 13.73 3.63
C GLU A 143 -4.08 15.25 3.41
N ASN A 144 -2.92 15.89 3.29
CA ASN A 144 -2.81 17.32 2.97
C ASN A 144 -3.41 17.71 1.61
N ARG A 145 -3.59 16.75 0.69
CA ARG A 145 -4.22 16.96 -0.62
C ARG A 145 -5.72 16.63 -0.62
N ARG A 146 -6.23 16.11 0.49
CA ARG A 146 -7.63 15.69 0.67
C ARG A 146 -8.49 16.91 1.03
N SER A 147 -9.76 16.89 0.66
CA SER A 147 -10.70 17.97 0.98
C SER A 147 -11.23 17.83 2.40
N ASP A 148 -11.54 18.95 3.07
CA ASP A 148 -12.16 18.97 4.40
C ASP A 148 -13.42 18.10 4.43
N GLY A 149 -13.43 17.06 5.27
CA GLY A 149 -14.59 16.19 5.53
C GLY A 149 -14.41 14.70 5.24
N GLU A 150 -13.31 14.27 4.61
CA GLU A 150 -12.98 12.84 4.52
C GLU A 150 -12.34 12.33 5.84
N PRO A 151 -12.68 11.11 6.31
CA PRO A 151 -12.05 10.53 7.49
C PRO A 151 -10.54 10.43 7.35
N THR A 152 -9.81 10.76 8.43
CA THR A 152 -8.35 10.61 8.46
C THR A 152 -7.97 9.13 8.40
N VAL A 153 -6.92 8.83 7.67
CA VAL A 153 -6.28 7.51 7.63
C VAL A 153 -5.45 7.33 8.90
N LEU A 154 -4.79 8.39 9.35
CA LEU A 154 -4.02 8.37 10.59
C LEU A 154 -4.97 8.37 11.81
N PRO A 155 -4.74 7.47 12.79
CA PRO A 155 -5.44 7.51 14.07
C PRO A 155 -5.28 8.84 14.81
N ASP A 156 -6.29 9.24 15.56
CA ASP A 156 -6.18 10.34 16.52
C ASP A 156 -5.01 10.07 17.49
N GLY A 157 -4.17 11.08 17.74
CA GLY A 157 -3.02 10.95 18.65
C GLY A 157 -1.80 10.20 18.06
N PHE A 158 -1.86 9.75 16.80
CA PHE A 158 -0.76 9.02 16.17
C PHE A 158 0.46 9.91 15.94
N ASP A 159 0.26 11.19 15.62
CA ASP A 159 1.37 12.10 15.34
C ASP A 159 2.24 12.32 16.58
N GLU A 160 1.64 12.57 17.75
CA GLU A 160 2.39 12.72 18.99
C GLU A 160 3.16 11.45 19.36
N LEU A 161 2.54 10.28 19.14
CA LEU A 161 3.16 8.98 19.36
C LEU A 161 4.36 8.77 18.42
N TRP A 162 4.17 9.04 17.14
CA TRP A 162 5.15 8.79 16.09
C TRP A 162 6.39 9.66 16.26
N GLU A 163 6.23 10.95 16.55
CA GLU A 163 7.37 11.85 16.74
C GLU A 163 8.22 11.42 17.95
N ALA A 164 7.60 11.01 19.07
CA ALA A 164 8.32 10.52 20.25
C ALA A 164 9.11 9.22 19.99
N VAL A 165 8.51 8.29 19.23
CA VAL A 165 9.17 7.04 18.80
C VAL A 165 10.34 7.34 17.86
N TRP A 166 10.15 8.25 16.90
CA TRP A 166 11.18 8.60 15.93
C TRP A 166 12.36 9.35 16.56
N GLU A 167 12.10 10.27 17.50
CA GLU A 167 13.14 10.94 18.27
C GLU A 167 14.03 9.92 19.00
N ALA A 168 13.41 8.98 19.74
CA ALA A 168 14.14 7.93 20.45
C ALA A 168 14.96 7.03 19.51
N TYR A 169 14.45 6.72 18.32
CA TYR A 169 15.18 5.96 17.30
C TYR A 169 16.36 6.73 16.72
N SER A 170 16.17 8.02 16.41
CA SER A 170 17.24 8.84 15.83
C SER A 170 18.44 8.99 16.79
N VAL A 171 18.15 9.09 18.09
CA VAL A 171 19.17 9.09 19.15
C VAL A 171 19.88 7.75 19.25
N SER A 172 19.16 6.62 19.20
CA SER A 172 19.77 5.28 19.30
C SER A 172 20.56 4.88 18.06
N ALA A 173 20.13 5.32 16.87
CA ALA A 173 20.84 5.14 15.62
C ALA A 173 22.12 5.99 15.56
N GLY A 174 22.06 7.25 16.00
CA GLY A 174 23.23 8.14 16.07
C GLY A 174 24.32 7.65 17.03
N VAL A 175 23.94 7.04 18.15
CA VAL A 175 24.89 6.41 19.11
C VAL A 175 25.60 5.18 18.53
N ARG A 176 25.05 4.57 17.48
CA ARG A 176 25.62 3.37 16.83
C ARG A 176 26.67 3.71 15.76
N ASP A 177 26.58 4.86 15.12
CA ASP A 177 27.53 5.31 14.09
C ASP A 177 28.85 5.89 14.67
N GLU A 178 28.88 6.19 15.97
CA GLU A 178 30.07 6.71 16.68
C GLU A 178 30.97 5.63 17.30
N LYS A 179 30.71 4.33 17.05
CA LYS A 179 31.47 3.21 17.63
C LYS A 179 32.08 2.30 16.59
#